data_AF-A0A5J5P1C5-F1
#
_entry.id   AF-A0A5J5P1C5-F1
#
_cell.length_a   1.000
_cell.length_b   1.000
_cell.length_c   1.000
_cell.angle_alpha   90.00
_cell.angle_beta   90.00
_cell.angle_gamma   90.00
#
_symmetry.space_group_name_H-M   'P 1'
#
loop_
_entity.id
_entity.type
_entity.pdbx_description
1 polymer ?
#
loop_
_entity_poly.entity_id
_entity_poly.type
_entity_poly.pdbx_seq_one_letter_code
_entity_poly.pdbx_strand_id
1 'polypeptide(L)'
;MASNNPGWLVLVGILVTLSLPYSHAFWGNENKIHTAVFLSPKFVLGPGSVENRFYFNVDFPKGHIALKSFDAEVIDEAGNPVPLHETYLHHWVVVRYYVRKGVEISKLDDLKKVNRSDYISGGNSGICQNGILSQFFGLGSETRKTSTHIPDPYGIEVGNPAEVPSGFEEQWMLNVHAIDTRGAEDKLGCTECRCDLYNVTVDEYGRPLRPYYKGGLLCCYDRTQCKVKHGFEAVRRTLYLRYTVKWIDMDRFVLPVKIYIFDITDSWKRTPSSTEINAEHKCKIEYDIESCDATGLGNDGCIDTKRISLDMLFGGYLIYGVAHQHSGGTGSALYRECLFDFGEFEDGQLMCSSLPTYGKGEEPGNEAGYIVGMTTCYPKPGTVEISEGETLILEFNYSRIRHHTGVMGLFYVLVADDLPKPMHTLRTVVQTQDSIMVVTVLWAAVALIGVVAVIALAVHYQFKREGEDGYEAIRM
;
A
#
# COMPACT_ATOMS: atom_id res chain seq x y z
N MET A 1 -40.22 -59.19 -16.50
CA MET A 1 -39.84 -58.01 -17.32
C MET A 1 -40.00 -56.78 -16.45
N ALA A 2 -38.90 -56.28 -15.90
CA ALA A 2 -38.88 -55.02 -15.16
C ALA A 2 -38.58 -53.92 -16.19
N SER A 3 -39.53 -53.04 -16.46
CA SER A 3 -39.30 -51.89 -17.33
C SER A 3 -38.53 -50.83 -16.53
N ASN A 4 -37.22 -50.75 -16.76
CA ASN A 4 -36.43 -49.60 -16.34
C ASN A 4 -36.95 -48.37 -17.09
N ASN A 5 -37.59 -47.46 -16.38
CA ASN A 5 -38.11 -46.23 -16.94
C ASN A 5 -36.99 -45.17 -16.93
N PRO A 6 -36.40 -44.79 -18.08
CA PRO A 6 -35.26 -43.88 -18.15
C PRO A 6 -35.59 -42.45 -17.68
N GLY A 7 -36.86 -42.12 -17.47
CA GLY A 7 -37.30 -40.81 -17.00
C GLY A 7 -36.87 -40.44 -15.58
N TRP A 8 -36.65 -41.42 -14.69
CA TRP A 8 -36.22 -41.13 -13.32
C TRP A 8 -34.78 -40.60 -13.27
N LEU A 9 -33.87 -41.15 -14.07
CA LEU A 9 -32.48 -40.69 -14.12
C LEU A 9 -32.37 -39.26 -14.65
N VAL A 10 -33.24 -38.87 -15.58
CA VAL A 10 -33.32 -37.50 -16.10
C VAL A 10 -33.85 -36.52 -15.04
N LEU A 11 -34.88 -36.92 -14.28
CA LEU A 11 -35.43 -36.12 -13.18
C LEU A 11 -34.42 -35.91 -12.04
N VAL A 12 -33.64 -36.93 -11.68
CA VAL A 12 -32.57 -36.82 -10.66
C VAL A 12 -31.45 -35.91 -11.16
N GLY A 13 -31.06 -36.00 -12.44
CA GLY A 13 -30.07 -35.09 -13.03
C GLY A 13 -30.50 -33.62 -13.04
N ILE A 14 -31.79 -33.35 -13.28
CA ILE A 14 -32.36 -32.00 -13.23
C ILE A 14 -32.44 -31.48 -11.78
N LEU A 15 -32.82 -32.33 -10.82
CA LEU A 15 -32.86 -31.98 -9.39
C LEU A 15 -31.47 -31.71 -8.81
N VAL A 16 -30.43 -32.44 -9.24
CA VAL A 16 -29.04 -32.21 -8.81
C VAL A 16 -28.45 -30.95 -9.43
N THR A 17 -28.81 -30.61 -10.68
CA THR A 17 -28.37 -29.36 -11.32
C THR A 17 -29.07 -28.12 -10.75
N LEU A 18 -30.30 -28.26 -10.24
CA LEU A 18 -31.04 -27.19 -9.55
C LEU A 18 -30.67 -27.03 -8.06
N SER A 19 -30.01 -28.04 -7.45
CA SER A 19 -29.57 -28.01 -6.05
C SER A 19 -28.08 -27.76 -5.87
N LEU A 20 -27.33 -27.64 -6.96
CA LEU A 20 -26.03 -26.96 -6.93
C LEU A 20 -26.32 -25.49 -6.59
N PRO A 21 -25.78 -24.94 -5.50
CA PRO A 21 -25.78 -23.50 -5.33
C PRO A 21 -25.01 -22.95 -6.52
N TYR A 22 -25.73 -22.38 -7.49
CA TYR A 22 -25.14 -21.43 -8.41
C TYR A 22 -24.56 -20.34 -7.52
N SER A 23 -23.26 -20.42 -7.30
CA SER A 23 -22.45 -19.30 -6.84
C SER A 23 -22.45 -18.27 -7.96
N HIS A 24 -23.61 -17.67 -8.23
CA HIS A 24 -23.64 -16.31 -8.72
C HIS A 24 -23.13 -15.47 -7.56
N ALA A 25 -21.80 -15.42 -7.44
CA ALA A 25 -21.14 -14.24 -6.93
C ALA A 25 -21.79 -13.08 -7.69
N PHE A 26 -22.64 -12.34 -6.99
CA PHE A 26 -23.23 -11.14 -7.54
C PHE A 26 -22.04 -10.19 -7.73
N TRP A 27 -21.57 -10.10 -8.97
CA TRP A 27 -20.76 -9.01 -9.48
C TRP A 27 -21.58 -7.71 -9.31
N GLY A 28 -21.64 -7.21 -8.08
CA GLY A 28 -21.80 -5.78 -7.89
C GLY A 28 -20.56 -5.16 -8.48
N ASN A 29 -20.71 -4.59 -9.68
CA ASN A 29 -19.71 -3.82 -10.44
C ASN A 29 -18.28 -4.19 -10.05
N GLU A 30 -17.64 -5.16 -10.74
CA GLU A 30 -16.18 -5.31 -10.58
C GLU A 30 -15.59 -3.93 -10.84
N ASN A 31 -15.23 -3.19 -9.79
CA ASN A 31 -14.61 -1.89 -9.92
C ASN A 31 -13.27 -2.19 -10.57
N LYS A 32 -13.26 -2.03 -11.89
CA LYS A 32 -12.19 -2.48 -12.74
C LYS A 32 -10.92 -1.81 -12.23
N ILE A 33 -9.99 -2.60 -11.72
CA ILE A 33 -8.71 -2.08 -11.29
C ILE A 33 -8.00 -1.56 -12.53
N HIS A 34 -7.81 -0.24 -12.56
CA HIS A 34 -6.99 0.44 -13.54
C HIS A 34 -5.52 0.29 -13.16
N THR A 35 -4.65 0.30 -14.16
CA THR A 35 -3.20 0.22 -13.98
C THR A 35 -2.52 1.09 -15.03
N ALA A 36 -1.57 1.89 -14.60
CA ALA A 36 -0.71 2.65 -15.51
C ALA A 36 0.73 2.64 -15.00
N VAL A 37 1.66 2.77 -15.95
CA VAL A 37 3.09 2.85 -15.71
C VAL A 37 3.56 4.20 -16.19
N PHE A 38 4.33 4.88 -15.34
CA PHE A 38 4.85 6.21 -15.59
C PHE A 38 6.37 6.22 -15.35
N LEU A 39 7.02 7.27 -15.84
CA LEU A 39 8.46 7.49 -15.66
C LEU A 39 8.68 8.86 -15.03
N SER A 40 9.63 8.95 -14.09
CA SER A 40 10.17 10.24 -13.69
C SER A 40 10.84 10.94 -14.88
N PRO A 41 11.11 12.25 -14.78
CA PRO A 41 12.10 12.86 -15.65
C PRO A 41 13.45 12.14 -15.54
N LYS A 42 14.21 12.15 -16.63
CA LYS A 42 15.53 11.49 -16.68
C LYS A 42 16.51 12.13 -15.71
N PHE A 43 17.35 11.29 -15.11
CA PHE A 43 18.54 11.72 -14.38
C PHE A 43 19.76 10.94 -14.84
N VAL A 44 20.96 11.50 -14.63
CA VAL A 44 22.20 10.92 -15.14
C VAL A 44 23.21 10.82 -14.02
N LEU A 45 23.60 9.60 -13.67
CA LEU A 45 24.60 9.35 -12.63
C LEU A 45 25.90 8.78 -13.23
N GLY A 46 27.02 9.22 -12.68
CA GLY A 46 28.32 8.55 -12.82
C GLY A 46 28.83 8.05 -11.47
N PRO A 47 29.98 7.35 -11.43
CA PRO A 47 30.53 6.77 -10.21
C PRO A 47 30.56 7.73 -9.02
N GLY A 48 29.93 7.33 -7.91
CA GLY A 48 29.82 8.09 -6.66
C GLY A 48 28.77 9.19 -6.67
N SER A 49 28.27 9.64 -7.81
CA SER A 49 27.36 10.80 -7.86
C SER A 49 25.98 10.51 -7.27
N VAL A 50 25.39 11.55 -6.71
CA VAL A 50 24.07 11.51 -6.06
C VAL A 50 23.05 12.33 -6.85
N GLU A 51 21.89 11.72 -7.05
CA GLU A 51 20.65 12.39 -7.41
C GLU A 51 19.81 12.48 -6.13
N ASN A 52 19.36 13.68 -5.75
CA ASN A 52 18.37 13.87 -4.68
C ASN A 52 17.48 15.05 -5.06
N ARG A 53 16.65 14.86 -6.09
CA ARG A 53 15.87 15.94 -6.71
C ARG A 53 14.38 15.75 -6.53
N PHE A 54 13.69 16.86 -6.35
CA PHE A 54 12.24 16.97 -6.42
C PHE A 54 11.79 17.31 -7.84
N TYR A 55 10.96 16.43 -8.39
CA TYR A 55 10.25 16.58 -9.65
C TYR A 55 8.81 16.98 -9.36
N PHE A 56 8.41 18.15 -9.87
CA PHE A 56 7.06 18.69 -9.67
C PHE A 56 6.16 18.33 -10.84
N ASN A 57 4.85 18.30 -10.57
CA ASN A 57 3.81 18.00 -11.54
C ASN A 57 4.09 16.73 -12.34
N VAL A 58 4.47 15.65 -11.65
CA VAL A 58 4.72 14.35 -12.29
C VAL A 58 3.42 13.73 -12.76
N ASP A 59 3.51 12.89 -13.78
CA ASP A 59 2.34 12.16 -14.27
C ASP A 59 1.76 11.26 -13.18
N PHE A 60 0.46 11.39 -12.94
CA PHE A 60 -0.26 10.65 -11.91
C PHE A 60 -1.70 10.40 -12.38
N PRO A 61 -2.34 9.29 -11.96
CA PRO A 61 -3.75 9.04 -12.28
C PRO A 61 -4.66 10.21 -11.90
N LYS A 62 -5.57 10.60 -12.80
CA LYS A 62 -6.47 11.75 -12.63
C LYS A 62 -7.89 11.29 -12.36
N GLY A 63 -8.67 12.15 -11.70
CA GLY A 63 -10.06 11.90 -11.34
C GLY A 63 -10.21 11.70 -9.84
N HIS A 64 -11.45 11.45 -9.41
CA HIS A 64 -11.75 11.09 -8.03
C HIS A 64 -11.63 9.56 -7.89
N ILE A 65 -10.51 9.11 -7.35
CA ILE A 65 -10.08 7.70 -7.41
C ILE A 65 -9.58 7.20 -6.06
N ALA A 66 -9.61 5.89 -5.88
CA ALA A 66 -9.00 5.20 -4.76
C ALA A 66 -7.77 4.44 -5.24
N LEU A 67 -6.61 4.82 -4.73
CA LEU A 67 -5.36 4.11 -5.00
C LEU A 67 -5.38 2.75 -4.29
N LYS A 68 -4.86 1.75 -4.99
CA LYS A 68 -4.85 0.35 -4.59
C LYS A 68 -3.45 -0.25 -4.46
N SER A 69 -2.46 0.28 -5.19
CA SER A 69 -1.04 -0.01 -5.00
C SER A 69 -0.17 1.03 -5.70
N PHE A 70 1.07 1.19 -5.26
CA PHE A 70 2.07 2.05 -5.87
C PHE A 70 3.44 1.41 -5.73
N ASP A 71 4.00 0.94 -6.84
CA ASP A 71 5.29 0.25 -6.87
C ASP A 71 6.28 1.05 -7.72
N ALA A 72 7.52 1.22 -7.27
CA ALA A 72 8.52 1.96 -8.04
C ALA A 72 9.86 1.24 -8.11
N GLU A 73 10.65 1.55 -9.13
CA GLU A 73 12.00 1.00 -9.30
C GLU A 73 12.87 1.89 -10.20
N VAL A 74 14.18 1.87 -9.99
CA VAL A 74 15.12 2.51 -10.89
C VAL A 74 15.41 1.60 -12.08
N ILE A 75 15.26 2.16 -13.28
CA ILE A 75 15.55 1.50 -14.56
C ILE A 75 16.58 2.26 -15.37
N ASP A 76 17.27 1.55 -16.26
CA ASP A 76 18.15 2.13 -17.27
C ASP A 76 17.39 2.66 -18.50
N GLU A 77 18.12 3.25 -19.45
CA GLU A 77 17.56 3.75 -20.71
C GLU A 77 16.89 2.68 -21.58
N ALA A 78 17.28 1.41 -21.42
CA ALA A 78 16.67 0.27 -22.12
C ALA A 78 15.44 -0.29 -21.38
N GLY A 79 15.10 0.25 -20.20
CA GLY A 79 13.96 -0.18 -19.40
C GLY A 79 14.23 -1.33 -18.43
N ASN A 80 15.50 -1.72 -18.27
CA ASN A 80 15.90 -2.80 -17.38
C ASN A 80 16.06 -2.30 -15.94
N PRO A 81 15.61 -3.06 -14.92
CA PRO A 81 15.88 -2.76 -13.53
C PRO A 81 17.39 -2.73 -13.23
N VAL A 82 17.83 -1.74 -12.45
CA VAL A 82 19.25 -1.57 -12.09
C VAL A 82 19.53 -2.16 -10.70
N PRO A 83 20.58 -3.00 -10.52
CA PRO A 83 20.92 -3.55 -9.21
C PRO A 83 21.29 -2.47 -8.17
N LEU A 84 20.88 -2.68 -6.91
CA LEU A 84 21.17 -1.78 -5.78
C LEU A 84 22.67 -1.64 -5.48
N HIS A 85 23.46 -2.66 -5.82
CA HIS A 85 24.92 -2.62 -5.67
C HIS A 85 25.63 -1.76 -6.73
N GLU A 86 24.90 -1.32 -7.76
CA GLU A 86 25.37 -0.38 -8.78
C GLU A 86 24.75 1.01 -8.58
N THR A 87 23.41 1.09 -8.53
CA THR A 87 22.69 2.33 -8.21
C THR A 87 21.75 2.04 -7.05
N TYR A 88 22.15 2.54 -5.88
CA TYR A 88 21.36 2.38 -4.67
C TYR A 88 20.23 3.43 -4.67
N LEU A 89 18.99 2.95 -4.78
CA LEU A 89 17.81 3.77 -4.55
C LEU A 89 17.64 3.97 -3.05
N HIS A 90 18.23 5.03 -2.49
CA HIS A 90 18.17 5.30 -1.07
C HIS A 90 16.73 5.54 -0.61
N HIS A 91 16.01 6.39 -1.34
CA HIS A 91 14.56 6.54 -1.18
C HIS A 91 13.95 7.17 -2.41
N TRP A 92 12.65 7.00 -2.53
CA TRP A 92 11.79 7.77 -3.40
C TRP A 92 10.56 8.12 -2.58
N VAL A 93 10.01 9.32 -2.74
CA VAL A 93 8.78 9.70 -2.04
C VAL A 93 7.85 10.45 -2.96
N VAL A 94 6.55 10.18 -2.82
CA VAL A 94 5.48 10.83 -3.57
C VAL A 94 4.67 11.69 -2.62
N VAL A 95 4.56 12.98 -2.92
CA VAL A 95 3.93 13.98 -2.05
C VAL A 95 2.83 14.70 -2.84
N ARG A 96 1.65 14.81 -2.22
CA ARG A 96 0.53 15.58 -2.73
C ARG A 96 0.70 17.06 -2.38
N TYR A 97 0.39 17.95 -3.31
CA TYR A 97 0.28 19.39 -3.05
C TYR A 97 -0.83 20.01 -3.90
N TYR A 98 -1.25 21.20 -3.51
CA TYR A 98 -2.20 22.01 -4.26
C TYR A 98 -1.51 23.29 -4.73
N VAL A 99 -1.71 23.64 -6.00
CA VAL A 99 -1.16 24.85 -6.60
C VAL A 99 -2.26 25.70 -7.21
N ARG A 100 -2.14 27.03 -7.16
CA ARG A 100 -3.11 27.93 -7.79
C ARG A 100 -3.14 27.70 -9.31
N LYS A 101 -4.35 27.62 -9.88
CA LYS A 101 -4.52 27.45 -11.33
C LYS A 101 -3.76 28.53 -12.12
N GLY A 102 -2.99 28.10 -13.12
CA GLY A 102 -2.17 28.98 -13.96
C GLY A 102 -0.78 29.28 -13.40
N VAL A 103 -0.42 28.76 -12.22
CA VAL A 103 0.95 28.79 -11.69
C VAL A 103 1.65 27.47 -12.03
N GLU A 104 2.80 27.56 -12.70
CA GLU A 104 3.62 26.39 -13.01
C GLU A 104 4.82 26.30 -12.06
N ILE A 105 5.02 25.11 -11.47
CA ILE A 105 6.17 24.80 -10.62
C ILE A 105 6.90 23.64 -11.30
N SER A 106 8.11 23.90 -11.79
CA SER A 106 8.86 22.88 -12.54
C SER A 106 9.98 22.25 -11.71
N LYS A 107 10.54 23.01 -10.75
CA LYS A 107 11.69 22.61 -9.92
C LYS A 107 11.60 23.19 -8.52
N LEU A 108 12.35 22.63 -7.59
CA LEU A 108 12.40 23.08 -6.19
C LEU A 108 12.79 24.56 -6.06
N ASP A 109 13.71 25.06 -6.89
CA ASP A 109 14.08 26.48 -6.88
C ASP A 109 12.96 27.41 -7.32
N ASP A 110 11.95 26.90 -8.03
CA ASP A 110 10.76 27.69 -8.36
C ASP A 110 9.86 27.85 -7.13
N LEU A 111 9.85 26.92 -6.15
CA LEU A 111 9.15 27.13 -4.88
C LEU A 111 9.66 28.36 -4.12
N LYS A 112 10.94 28.72 -4.27
CA LYS A 112 11.50 29.95 -3.67
C LYS A 112 10.96 31.22 -4.33
N LYS A 113 10.46 31.11 -5.56
CA LYS A 113 9.90 32.21 -6.38
C LYS A 113 8.38 32.26 -6.34
N VAL A 114 7.73 31.13 -6.06
CA VAL A 114 6.28 31.02 -5.91
C VAL A 114 5.86 31.74 -4.63
N ASN A 115 4.80 32.53 -4.72
CA ASN A 115 4.23 33.14 -3.52
C ASN A 115 3.71 32.04 -2.61
N ARG A 116 4.00 32.11 -1.31
CA ARG A 116 3.55 31.09 -0.33
C ARG A 116 2.03 30.91 -0.34
N SER A 117 1.27 31.90 -0.79
CA SER A 117 -0.19 31.82 -0.95
C SER A 117 -0.68 30.97 -2.13
N ASP A 118 0.22 30.58 -3.04
CA ASP A 118 -0.12 29.86 -4.27
C ASP A 118 0.27 28.38 -4.21
N TYR A 119 0.85 27.94 -3.09
CA TYR A 119 1.24 26.57 -2.82
C TYR A 119 0.68 26.14 -1.46
N ILE A 120 0.04 24.97 -1.42
CA ILE A 120 -0.46 24.35 -0.20
C ILE A 120 0.06 22.91 -0.16
N SER A 121 0.75 22.56 0.92
CA SER A 121 1.14 21.16 1.15
C SER A 121 -0.10 20.32 1.40
N GLY A 122 -0.26 19.20 0.69
CA GLY A 122 -1.40 18.29 0.80
C GLY A 122 -1.08 17.00 1.56
N GLY A 123 -0.07 17.04 2.45
CA GLY A 123 0.55 15.90 3.13
C GLY A 123 -0.39 14.88 3.79
N ASN A 124 0.18 13.80 4.29
CA ASN A 124 -0.57 12.73 4.96
C ASN A 124 -1.17 13.15 6.32
N SER A 125 -1.84 12.21 6.99
CA SER A 125 -2.47 12.41 8.30
C SER A 125 -1.53 12.15 9.48
N GLY A 126 -0.23 11.97 9.22
CA GLY A 126 0.79 11.62 10.21
C GLY A 126 0.97 12.65 11.32
N ILE A 127 1.56 12.21 12.43
CA ILE A 127 1.79 13.02 13.63
C ILE A 127 2.99 13.97 13.49
N CYS A 128 3.91 13.72 12.55
CA CYS A 128 5.11 14.53 12.35
C CYS A 128 4.78 15.91 11.79
N GLN A 129 5.17 16.96 12.51
CA GLN A 129 4.86 18.34 12.17
C GLN A 129 5.81 18.95 11.14
N ASN A 130 5.48 20.15 10.64
CA ASN A 130 6.32 20.95 9.73
C ASN A 130 6.59 20.30 8.36
N GLY A 131 5.69 19.42 7.90
CA GLY A 131 5.81 18.75 6.61
C GLY A 131 6.84 17.62 6.58
N ILE A 132 7.40 17.26 7.75
CA ILE A 132 8.25 16.10 7.92
C ILE A 132 7.44 14.84 7.66
N LEU A 133 7.99 13.92 6.87
CA LEU A 133 7.37 12.65 6.54
C LEU A 133 5.94 12.79 5.97
N SER A 134 5.71 13.81 5.13
CA SER A 134 4.41 14.12 4.53
C SER A 134 4.04 13.27 3.31
N GLN A 135 4.86 12.29 2.96
CA GLN A 135 4.68 11.45 1.79
C GLN A 135 3.48 10.52 1.88
N PHE A 136 2.89 10.23 0.73
CA PHE A 136 1.82 9.25 0.56
C PHE A 136 2.38 7.85 0.28
N PHE A 137 3.43 7.79 -0.51
CA PHE A 137 4.13 6.57 -0.88
C PHE A 137 5.63 6.79 -0.92
N GLY A 138 6.34 5.67 -0.88
CA GLY A 138 7.78 5.63 -1.02
C GLY A 138 8.49 5.81 0.31
N LEU A 139 9.46 4.94 0.54
CA LEU A 139 10.25 4.88 1.77
C LEU A 139 11.71 4.53 1.42
N GLY A 140 11.96 3.44 0.71
CA GLY A 140 13.32 3.06 0.32
C GLY A 140 13.46 2.02 -0.80
N SER A 141 14.63 1.39 -0.84
CA SER A 141 15.02 0.35 -1.80
C SER A 141 14.22 -0.95 -1.66
N GLU A 142 13.54 -1.16 -0.53
CA GLU A 142 12.77 -2.38 -0.23
C GLU A 142 11.56 -2.60 -1.14
N THR A 143 11.18 -1.60 -1.93
CA THR A 143 9.97 -1.59 -2.75
C THR A 143 9.78 -2.80 -3.67
N ARG A 144 10.83 -3.54 -4.07
CA ARG A 144 10.70 -4.67 -5.02
C ARG A 144 9.99 -5.90 -4.46
N LYS A 145 10.10 -6.15 -3.15
CA LYS A 145 9.46 -7.30 -2.48
C LYS A 145 8.58 -6.89 -1.30
N THR A 146 8.30 -5.60 -1.19
CA THR A 146 7.32 -5.07 -0.23
C THR A 146 5.98 -4.94 -0.93
N SER A 147 4.93 -5.56 -0.38
CA SER A 147 3.59 -5.42 -0.94
C SER A 147 3.02 -4.05 -0.59
N THR A 148 2.61 -3.28 -1.59
CA THR A 148 1.92 -1.99 -1.44
C THR A 148 0.41 -2.11 -1.68
N HIS A 149 -0.10 -3.35 -1.76
CA HIS A 149 -1.50 -3.61 -2.04
C HIS A 149 -2.41 -3.15 -0.90
N ILE A 150 -3.50 -2.50 -1.25
CA ILE A 150 -4.54 -2.10 -0.29
C ILE A 150 -5.74 -3.04 -0.50
N PRO A 151 -6.16 -3.81 0.51
CA PRO A 151 -7.24 -4.78 0.35
C PRO A 151 -8.59 -4.10 0.13
N ASP A 152 -9.51 -4.76 -0.56
CA ASP A 152 -10.89 -4.28 -0.67
C ASP A 152 -11.61 -4.37 0.69
N PRO A 153 -12.56 -3.45 0.98
CA PRO A 153 -13.02 -2.35 0.13
C PRO A 153 -12.23 -1.04 0.30
N TYR A 154 -11.03 -1.10 0.87
CA TYR A 154 -10.28 0.09 1.26
C TYR A 154 -9.49 0.71 0.10
N GLY A 155 -9.24 2.02 0.15
CA GLY A 155 -8.37 2.71 -0.82
C GLY A 155 -7.90 4.07 -0.32
N ILE A 156 -6.74 4.54 -0.78
CA ILE A 156 -6.31 5.92 -0.49
C ILE A 156 -7.04 6.83 -1.47
N GLU A 157 -7.94 7.65 -0.95
CA GLU A 157 -8.74 8.59 -1.75
C GLU A 157 -7.89 9.78 -2.20
N VAL A 158 -7.95 10.10 -3.49
CA VAL A 158 -7.28 11.25 -4.10
C VAL A 158 -8.17 11.92 -5.14
N GLY A 159 -7.89 13.19 -5.42
CA GLY A 159 -8.67 13.97 -6.40
C GLY A 159 -10.11 14.24 -5.97
N ASN A 160 -10.42 14.19 -4.66
CA ASN A 160 -11.74 14.53 -4.13
C ASN A 160 -12.01 16.03 -4.36
N PRO A 161 -13.00 16.41 -5.18
CA PRO A 161 -13.29 17.82 -5.47
C PRO A 161 -13.69 18.65 -4.23
N ALA A 162 -14.15 17.99 -3.15
CA ALA A 162 -14.48 18.64 -1.89
C ALA A 162 -13.24 19.03 -1.06
N GLU A 163 -12.11 18.34 -1.26
CA GLU A 163 -10.84 18.62 -0.55
C GLU A 163 -9.96 19.65 -1.27
N VAL A 164 -10.13 19.80 -2.59
CA VAL A 164 -9.33 20.75 -3.39
C VAL A 164 -9.78 22.19 -3.12
N PRO A 165 -8.91 23.09 -2.62
CA PRO A 165 -9.27 24.47 -2.36
C PRO A 165 -9.72 25.23 -3.62
N SER A 166 -10.68 26.15 -3.47
CA SER A 166 -11.19 26.93 -4.60
C SER A 166 -10.08 27.74 -5.29
N GLY A 167 -9.96 27.59 -6.62
CA GLY A 167 -8.92 28.22 -7.41
C GLY A 167 -7.59 27.45 -7.45
N PHE A 168 -7.51 26.29 -6.81
CA PHE A 168 -6.35 25.40 -6.84
C PHE A 168 -6.61 24.16 -7.69
N GLU A 169 -5.54 23.45 -7.99
CA GLU A 169 -5.52 22.11 -8.57
C GLU A 169 -4.60 21.19 -7.76
N GLU A 170 -5.00 19.93 -7.63
CA GLU A 170 -4.18 18.87 -7.01
C GLU A 170 -3.09 18.43 -7.99
N GLN A 171 -1.85 18.40 -7.52
CA GLN A 171 -0.68 17.94 -8.25
C GLN A 171 0.21 17.06 -7.36
N TRP A 172 1.14 16.36 -8.01
CA TRP A 172 2.01 15.38 -7.37
C TRP A 172 3.48 15.71 -7.59
N MET A 173 4.25 15.57 -6.53
CA MET A 173 5.70 15.76 -6.51
C MET A 173 6.37 14.44 -6.20
N LEU A 174 7.44 14.13 -6.92
CA LEU A 174 8.27 12.95 -6.71
C LEU A 174 9.67 13.39 -6.30
N ASN A 175 10.17 12.95 -5.16
CA ASN A 175 11.59 13.02 -4.85
C ASN A 175 12.24 11.67 -5.16
N VAL A 176 13.40 11.70 -5.81
CA VAL A 176 14.23 10.52 -6.07
C VAL A 176 15.61 10.76 -5.49
N HIS A 177 15.97 9.94 -4.51
CA HIS A 177 17.30 9.87 -3.94
C HIS A 177 17.99 8.59 -4.38
N ALA A 178 18.94 8.71 -5.31
CA ALA A 178 19.71 7.58 -5.84
C ALA A 178 21.21 7.88 -5.86
N ILE A 179 22.01 6.88 -5.50
CA ILE A 179 23.46 6.99 -5.36
C ILE A 179 24.11 5.94 -6.26
N ASP A 180 24.98 6.37 -7.17
CA ASP A 180 25.80 5.44 -7.95
C ASP A 180 26.96 4.94 -7.09
N THR A 181 26.89 3.68 -6.66
CA THR A 181 27.88 3.09 -5.76
C THR A 181 28.96 2.30 -6.51
N ARG A 182 28.99 2.37 -7.85
CA ARG A 182 30.03 1.72 -8.66
C ARG A 182 31.38 2.37 -8.36
N GLY A 183 32.35 1.53 -7.99
CA GLY A 183 33.70 1.99 -7.67
C GLY A 183 33.83 2.74 -6.34
N ALA A 184 32.77 2.83 -5.53
CA ALA A 184 32.85 3.44 -4.19
C ALA A 184 33.97 2.80 -3.34
N GLU A 185 34.68 3.61 -2.56
CA GLU A 185 35.69 3.10 -1.61
C GLU A 185 35.02 2.30 -0.49
N ASP A 186 33.90 2.81 0.02
CA ASP A 186 33.06 2.18 1.03
C ASP A 186 31.59 2.29 0.59
N LYS A 187 31.06 1.20 0.01
CA LYS A 187 29.67 1.17 -0.49
C LYS A 187 28.67 1.45 0.64
N LEU A 188 28.84 0.79 1.79
CA LEU A 188 27.90 0.93 2.91
C LEU A 188 27.95 2.35 3.47
N GLY A 189 29.15 2.89 3.66
CA GLY A 189 29.30 4.28 4.10
C GLY A 189 28.69 5.28 3.12
N CYS A 190 28.76 5.04 1.80
CA CYS A 190 28.06 5.87 0.82
C CYS A 190 26.54 5.79 1.00
N THR A 191 25.98 4.58 1.19
CA THR A 191 24.54 4.39 1.35
C THR A 191 24.01 4.92 2.69
N GLU A 192 24.86 4.98 3.72
CA GLU A 192 24.56 5.60 5.02
C GLU A 192 24.89 7.11 5.04
N CYS A 193 25.23 7.68 3.88
CA CYS A 193 25.49 9.10 3.72
C CYS A 193 26.57 9.66 4.66
N ARG A 194 27.65 8.90 4.90
CA ARG A 194 28.76 9.32 5.77
C ARG A 194 29.48 10.56 5.22
N CYS A 195 29.48 11.65 5.98
CA CYS A 195 29.93 12.96 5.52
C CYS A 195 31.39 12.99 5.07
N ASP A 196 32.25 12.17 5.69
CA ASP A 196 33.66 12.04 5.32
C ASP A 196 33.87 11.45 3.93
N LEU A 197 32.96 10.58 3.46
CA LEU A 197 33.02 10.01 2.11
C LEU A 197 32.49 10.97 1.04
N TYR A 198 31.63 11.93 1.39
CA TYR A 198 31.15 12.96 0.47
C TYR A 198 32.01 14.23 0.49
N ASN A 199 32.96 14.33 1.42
CA ASN A 199 33.82 15.50 1.61
C ASN A 199 33.00 16.80 1.80
N VAL A 200 31.95 16.73 2.61
CA VAL A 200 31.03 17.84 2.89
C VAL A 200 31.14 18.31 4.34
N THR A 201 31.04 19.61 4.54
CA THR A 201 31.05 20.26 5.86
C THR A 201 29.84 21.18 6.07
N VAL A 202 29.01 21.35 5.04
CA VAL A 202 27.78 22.13 5.03
C VAL A 202 26.64 21.32 4.42
N ASP A 203 25.42 21.59 4.85
CA ASP A 203 24.20 20.99 4.28
C ASP A 203 23.82 21.61 2.93
N GLU A 204 22.72 21.12 2.33
CA GLU A 204 22.20 21.60 1.03
C GLU A 204 21.84 23.10 1.01
N TYR A 205 21.65 23.73 2.18
CA TYR A 205 21.35 25.16 2.32
C TYR A 205 22.62 25.98 2.63
N GLY A 206 23.80 25.37 2.63
CA GLY A 206 25.07 26.00 2.97
C GLY A 206 25.26 26.25 4.46
N ARG A 207 24.47 25.60 5.33
CA ARG A 207 24.61 25.73 6.78
C ARG A 207 25.68 24.75 7.29
N PRO A 208 26.59 25.16 8.18
CA PRO A 208 27.59 24.26 8.75
C PRO A 208 26.95 23.05 9.43
N LEU A 209 27.50 21.86 9.16
CA LEU A 209 27.13 20.64 9.86
C LEU A 209 27.56 20.70 11.33
N ARG A 210 26.79 20.06 12.20
CA ARG A 210 27.16 19.98 13.63
C ARG A 210 28.44 19.15 13.77
N PRO A 211 29.36 19.48 14.71
CA PRO A 211 30.65 18.79 14.84
C PRO A 211 30.55 17.25 15.02
N TYR A 212 29.47 16.79 15.62
CA TYR A 212 29.20 15.38 15.90
C TYR A 212 28.32 14.68 14.86
N TYR A 213 27.87 15.39 13.82
CA TYR A 213 27.06 14.80 12.76
C TYR A 213 27.98 14.07 11.78
N LYS A 214 27.96 12.73 11.81
CA LYS A 214 28.90 11.88 11.06
C LYS A 214 28.35 11.37 9.72
N GLY A 215 27.03 11.29 9.59
CA GLY A 215 26.37 10.85 8.37
C GLY A 215 24.87 11.03 8.45
N GLY A 216 24.21 10.92 7.30
CA GLY A 216 22.76 11.03 7.16
C GLY A 216 22.33 12.04 6.10
N LEU A 217 21.05 12.42 6.16
CA LEU A 217 20.32 13.28 5.21
C LEU A 217 21.07 14.55 4.80
N LEU A 218 21.86 15.15 5.69
CA LEU A 218 22.55 16.42 5.42
C LEU A 218 23.84 16.26 4.59
N CYS A 219 24.27 15.03 4.28
CA CYS A 219 25.58 14.77 3.69
C CYS A 219 25.57 14.22 2.25
N CYS A 220 24.45 13.66 1.80
CA CYS A 220 24.27 13.12 0.46
C CYS A 220 23.15 13.86 -0.31
N TYR A 221 23.23 15.19 -0.36
CA TYR A 221 22.27 16.00 -1.14
C TYR A 221 22.60 16.03 -2.64
N ASP A 222 21.71 16.61 -3.46
CA ASP A 222 21.82 16.58 -4.92
C ASP A 222 23.20 17.04 -5.40
N ARG A 223 23.77 16.30 -6.37
CA ARG A 223 25.07 16.57 -7.01
C ARG A 223 26.31 16.41 -6.12
N THR A 224 26.15 15.97 -4.88
CA THR A 224 27.29 15.47 -4.10
C THR A 224 27.84 14.20 -4.76
N GLN A 225 29.07 13.84 -4.40
CA GLN A 225 29.74 12.66 -4.93
C GLN A 225 30.43 11.90 -3.81
N CYS A 226 30.03 10.65 -3.60
CA CYS A 226 30.71 9.75 -2.69
C CYS A 226 32.09 9.39 -3.25
N LYS A 227 33.05 9.20 -2.35
CA LYS A 227 34.42 8.85 -2.68
C LYS A 227 34.50 7.51 -3.43
N VAL A 228 35.16 7.54 -4.58
CA VAL A 228 35.42 6.38 -5.43
C VAL A 228 36.90 6.02 -5.41
N LYS A 229 37.21 4.75 -5.65
CA LYS A 229 38.58 4.22 -5.71
C LYS A 229 39.38 4.96 -6.76
N HIS A 230 40.63 5.27 -6.42
CA HIS A 230 41.55 5.96 -7.32
C HIS A 230 41.69 5.21 -8.65
N GLY A 231 41.55 5.94 -9.77
CA GLY A 231 41.62 5.37 -11.12
C GLY A 231 40.38 4.60 -11.59
N PHE A 232 39.31 4.56 -10.80
CA PHE A 232 38.05 3.96 -11.25
C PHE A 232 37.33 4.91 -12.21
N GLU A 233 37.17 4.46 -13.46
CA GLU A 233 36.39 5.16 -14.47
C GLU A 233 35.24 4.26 -14.93
N ALA A 234 34.03 4.81 -14.99
CA ALA A 234 32.91 4.15 -15.61
C ALA A 234 32.02 5.17 -16.32
N VAL A 235 31.30 4.70 -17.33
CA VAL A 235 30.37 5.54 -18.08
C VAL A 235 29.24 6.05 -17.18
N ARG A 236 28.84 7.29 -17.42
CA ARG A 236 27.60 7.83 -16.85
C ARG A 236 26.41 7.09 -17.46
N ARG A 237 25.39 6.83 -16.65
CA ARG A 237 24.17 6.12 -17.06
C ARG A 237 22.99 7.06 -16.99
N THR A 238 22.15 7.01 -18.02
CA THR A 238 20.82 7.62 -18.01
C THR A 238 19.85 6.68 -17.30
N LEU A 239 19.13 7.21 -16.33
CA LEU A 239 18.25 6.47 -15.44
C LEU A 239 16.89 7.17 -15.30
N TYR A 240 15.89 6.38 -14.91
CA TYR A 240 14.54 6.82 -14.60
C TYR A 240 14.02 6.07 -13.37
N LEU A 241 13.13 6.69 -12.61
CA LEU A 241 12.26 5.97 -11.70
C LEU A 241 11.01 5.57 -12.48
N ARG A 242 10.82 4.28 -12.71
CA ARG A 242 9.57 3.71 -13.22
C ARG A 242 8.64 3.49 -12.04
N TYR A 243 7.39 3.94 -12.14
CA TYR A 243 6.37 3.65 -11.14
C TYR A 243 5.07 3.15 -11.76
N THR A 244 4.49 2.14 -11.11
CA THR A 244 3.23 1.50 -11.51
C THR A 244 2.19 1.81 -10.45
N VAL A 245 1.09 2.43 -10.87
CA VAL A 245 -0.02 2.79 -9.99
C VAL A 245 -1.23 1.95 -10.35
N LYS A 246 -1.88 1.39 -9.34
CA LYS A 246 -3.19 0.74 -9.48
C LYS A 246 -4.24 1.52 -8.73
N TRP A 247 -5.43 1.67 -9.31
CA TRP A 247 -6.53 2.40 -8.70
C TRP A 247 -7.88 1.91 -9.19
N ILE A 248 -8.93 2.33 -8.52
CA ILE A 248 -10.32 2.20 -8.95
C ILE A 248 -10.98 3.59 -8.91
N ASP A 249 -12.05 3.77 -9.67
CA ASP A 249 -12.88 4.97 -9.54
C ASP A 249 -13.53 4.98 -8.14
N MET A 250 -13.60 6.15 -7.50
CA MET A 250 -14.28 6.28 -6.22
C MET A 250 -15.78 6.05 -6.38
N ASP A 251 -16.34 5.27 -5.48
CA ASP A 251 -17.78 5.12 -5.32
C ASP A 251 -18.16 5.01 -3.83
N ARG A 252 -19.45 4.85 -3.55
CA ARG A 252 -19.99 4.75 -2.19
C ARG A 252 -19.63 3.46 -1.43
N PHE A 253 -19.03 2.48 -2.11
CA PHE A 253 -18.64 1.19 -1.53
C PHE A 253 -17.16 1.15 -1.15
N VAL A 254 -16.34 2.06 -1.70
CA VAL A 254 -14.95 2.23 -1.30
C VAL A 254 -14.88 2.94 0.04
N LEU A 255 -14.06 2.40 0.95
CA LEU A 255 -13.77 3.01 2.24
C LEU A 255 -12.41 3.71 2.19
N PRO A 256 -12.36 5.04 2.35
CA PRO A 256 -11.10 5.77 2.34
C PRO A 256 -10.25 5.39 3.56
N VAL A 257 -8.94 5.32 3.36
CA VAL A 257 -7.96 5.15 4.45
C VAL A 257 -7.06 6.36 4.57
N LYS A 258 -6.68 6.66 5.81
CA LYS A 258 -5.70 7.70 6.14
C LYS A 258 -4.33 7.08 6.30
N ILE A 259 -3.32 7.85 5.92
CA ILE A 259 -1.91 7.46 5.96
C ILE A 259 -1.28 8.07 7.19
N TYR A 260 -0.63 7.25 8.01
CA TYR A 260 0.19 7.70 9.13
C TYR A 260 1.59 7.11 8.99
N ILE A 261 2.61 7.93 9.25
CA ILE A 261 3.99 7.50 9.33
C ILE A 261 4.50 7.84 10.73
N PHE A 262 4.86 6.80 11.47
CA PHE A 262 5.45 6.93 12.80
C PHE A 262 6.97 6.92 12.69
N ASP A 263 7.63 7.76 13.49
CA ASP A 263 9.09 7.90 13.51
C ASP A 263 9.60 7.53 14.89
N ILE A 264 10.50 6.54 14.97
CA ILE A 264 11.12 6.10 16.22
C ILE A 264 11.90 7.22 16.93
N THR A 265 12.25 8.30 16.23
CA THR A 265 12.98 9.45 16.78
C THR A 265 12.07 10.52 17.35
N ASP A 266 10.75 10.36 17.26
CA ASP A 266 9.81 11.28 17.90
C ASP A 266 10.07 11.35 19.41
N SER A 267 10.08 12.58 19.90
CA SER A 267 10.44 12.90 21.29
C SER A 267 9.28 13.52 22.05
N TRP A 268 8.10 13.61 21.44
CA TRP A 268 6.92 14.13 22.12
C TRP A 268 6.47 13.21 23.26
N LYS A 269 6.02 13.85 24.34
CA LYS A 269 5.46 13.20 25.52
C LYS A 269 4.30 14.03 26.02
N ARG A 270 3.19 13.38 26.39
CA ARG A 270 2.04 14.02 27.01
C ARG A 270 2.40 14.54 28.40
N THR A 271 2.25 15.85 28.62
CA THR A 271 2.35 16.45 29.96
C THR A 271 1.04 16.27 30.73
N PRO A 272 1.05 15.72 31.96
CA PRO A 272 -0.19 15.39 32.70
C PRO A 272 -1.10 16.59 33.05
N SER A 273 -0.61 17.83 32.94
CA SER A 273 -1.24 19.01 33.54
C SER A 273 -1.65 20.13 32.55
N SER A 274 -1.52 19.93 31.24
CA SER A 274 -1.93 20.93 30.26
C SER A 274 -3.22 20.50 29.55
N THR A 275 -4.28 21.29 29.73
CA THR A 275 -5.46 21.29 28.84
C THR A 275 -5.14 21.86 27.45
N GLU A 276 -3.92 22.33 27.23
CA GLU A 276 -3.41 22.77 25.93
C GLU A 276 -2.88 21.58 25.14
N ILE A 277 -3.58 21.26 24.05
CA ILE A 277 -3.21 20.31 23.00
C ILE A 277 -2.13 20.94 22.09
N ASN A 278 -1.10 21.58 22.66
CA ASN A 278 0.08 21.96 21.87
C ASN A 278 1.12 20.83 21.96
N ALA A 279 0.72 19.71 21.37
CA ALA A 279 1.50 18.50 21.25
C ALA A 279 2.47 18.61 20.07
N GLU A 280 3.61 19.28 20.25
CA GLU A 280 4.62 19.35 19.18
C GLU A 280 5.40 18.04 19.08
N HIS A 281 4.98 17.16 18.16
CA HIS A 281 5.75 16.00 17.69
C HIS A 281 7.04 16.45 17.00
N LYS A 282 8.16 15.88 17.44
CA LYS A 282 9.51 16.28 17.01
C LYS A 282 10.23 15.09 16.39
N CYS A 283 9.78 14.73 15.21
CA CYS A 283 10.37 13.70 14.35
C CYS A 283 11.71 14.20 13.77
N LYS A 284 12.76 13.39 13.88
CA LYS A 284 14.11 13.69 13.35
C LYS A 284 14.45 12.87 12.11
N ILE A 285 13.62 11.92 11.72
CA ILE A 285 13.74 11.02 10.56
C ILE A 285 14.84 9.97 10.73
N GLU A 286 16.01 10.35 11.20
CA GLU A 286 17.20 9.51 11.28
C GLU A 286 17.87 9.54 12.65
N TYR A 287 18.61 8.47 12.96
CA TYR A 287 19.44 8.35 14.16
C TYR A 287 20.66 7.46 13.89
N ASP A 288 21.64 7.51 14.78
CA ASP A 288 22.86 6.71 14.68
C ASP A 288 22.79 5.49 15.61
N ILE A 289 23.48 4.42 15.23
CA ILE A 289 23.63 3.19 16.02
C ILE A 289 25.10 3.02 16.38
N GLU A 290 25.38 2.98 17.69
CA GLU A 290 26.72 2.75 18.20
C GLU A 290 27.11 1.26 18.12
N SER A 291 28.36 0.99 17.74
CA SER A 291 28.87 -0.39 17.67
C SER A 291 28.97 -1.05 19.05
N CYS A 292 28.81 -2.37 19.11
CA CYS A 292 29.08 -3.16 20.31
C CYS A 292 30.58 -3.48 20.44
N ASP A 293 31.10 -3.47 21.67
CA ASP A 293 32.45 -3.97 21.96
C ASP A 293 32.45 -5.50 21.92
N ALA A 294 33.09 -6.09 20.91
CA ALA A 294 33.15 -7.53 20.69
C ALA A 294 33.95 -8.33 21.75
N THR A 295 34.33 -7.70 22.88
CA THR A 295 35.21 -8.28 23.91
C THR A 295 34.52 -8.75 25.19
N GLY A 296 33.17 -8.78 25.25
CA GLY A 296 32.45 -9.20 26.45
C GLY A 296 31.24 -10.07 26.16
N LEU A 297 31.33 -11.35 26.50
CA LEU A 297 30.29 -12.37 26.34
C LEU A 297 28.96 -12.00 27.04
N GLY A 298 27.87 -12.04 26.28
CA GLY A 298 26.49 -12.14 26.74
C GLY A 298 25.61 -12.47 25.55
N ASN A 299 24.72 -13.47 25.68
CA ASN A 299 23.91 -14.05 24.58
C ASN A 299 22.89 -13.09 23.92
N ASP A 300 22.87 -11.81 24.25
CA ASP A 300 22.14 -10.79 23.50
C ASP A 300 22.97 -10.41 22.27
N GLY A 301 22.77 -11.16 21.18
CA GLY A 301 23.45 -10.89 19.91
C GLY A 301 23.35 -9.41 19.58
N CYS A 302 24.49 -8.73 19.40
CA CYS A 302 24.65 -7.28 19.26
C CYS A 302 23.52 -6.59 18.48
N ILE A 303 22.43 -6.24 19.16
CA ILE A 303 21.22 -5.63 18.61
C ILE A 303 20.92 -4.38 19.45
N ASP A 304 20.61 -3.29 18.77
CA ASP A 304 20.06 -2.07 19.34
C ASP A 304 18.55 -2.15 19.22
N THR A 305 17.86 -2.19 20.36
CA THR A 305 16.41 -2.14 20.41
C THR A 305 15.99 -0.76 20.89
N LYS A 306 15.38 0.01 19.99
CA LYS A 306 14.82 1.33 20.33
C LYS A 306 13.31 1.21 20.43
N ARG A 307 12.75 1.66 21.55
CA ARG A 307 11.30 1.72 21.81
C ARG A 307 10.86 3.12 22.20
N ILE A 308 9.72 3.55 21.69
CA ILE A 308 9.03 4.78 22.13
C ILE A 308 7.54 4.50 22.31
N SER A 309 6.90 5.28 23.18
CA SER A 309 5.44 5.31 23.32
C SER A 309 4.88 6.48 22.51
N LEU A 310 3.79 6.24 21.81
CA LEU A 310 3.09 7.20 20.96
C LEU A 310 1.62 7.24 21.38
N ASP A 311 1.17 8.37 21.93
CA ASP A 311 -0.26 8.55 22.24
C ASP A 311 -1.00 8.93 20.95
N MET A 312 -2.02 8.16 20.60
CA MET A 312 -2.76 8.35 19.37
C MET A 312 -3.76 9.49 19.50
N LEU A 313 -3.66 10.47 18.60
CA LEU A 313 -4.61 11.59 18.50
C LEU A 313 -5.77 11.30 17.53
N PHE A 314 -5.91 10.04 17.12
CA PHE A 314 -6.93 9.56 16.20
C PHE A 314 -7.35 8.15 16.61
N GLY A 315 -8.52 7.73 16.14
CA GLY A 315 -8.96 6.34 16.22
C GLY A 315 -9.23 5.76 14.85
N GLY A 316 -9.47 4.45 14.78
CA GLY A 316 -9.86 3.73 13.58
C GLY A 316 -9.28 2.32 13.51
N TYR A 317 -9.47 1.65 12.38
CA TYR A 317 -9.07 0.27 12.18
C TYR A 317 -7.78 0.17 11.36
N LEU A 318 -6.79 -0.55 11.87
CA LEU A 318 -5.52 -0.78 11.19
C LEU A 318 -5.74 -1.77 10.03
N ILE A 319 -5.50 -1.32 8.79
CA ILE A 319 -5.73 -2.09 7.56
C ILE A 319 -4.43 -2.63 6.97
N TYR A 320 -3.35 -1.86 7.12
CA TYR A 320 -2.05 -2.13 6.53
C TYR A 320 -0.96 -1.56 7.44
N GLY A 321 0.16 -2.26 7.56
CA GLY A 321 1.35 -1.75 8.22
C GLY A 321 2.63 -2.26 7.56
N VAL A 322 3.64 -1.40 7.42
CA VAL A 322 4.97 -1.78 6.96
C VAL A 322 6.01 -0.83 7.53
N ALA A 323 7.19 -1.34 7.84
CA ALA A 323 8.29 -0.48 8.25
C ALA A 323 9.26 -0.19 7.11
N HIS A 324 10.01 0.88 7.31
CA HIS A 324 11.19 1.23 6.55
C HIS A 324 12.41 1.15 7.46
N GLN A 325 13.43 0.46 6.99
CA GLN A 325 14.72 0.33 7.66
C GLN A 325 15.84 0.39 6.62
N HIS A 326 16.98 0.95 7.04
CA HIS A 326 18.23 0.87 6.29
C HIS A 326 18.95 -0.45 6.57
N SER A 327 19.95 -0.77 5.74
CA SER A 327 20.82 -1.93 5.96
C SER A 327 21.39 -1.93 7.38
N GLY A 328 21.35 -3.08 8.04
CA GLY A 328 21.60 -3.22 9.47
C GLY A 328 20.33 -3.44 10.28
N GLY A 329 19.16 -3.04 9.77
CA GLY A 329 17.87 -3.33 10.40
C GLY A 329 17.60 -4.83 10.51
N THR A 330 17.05 -5.28 11.63
CA THR A 330 16.72 -6.69 11.90
C THR A 330 15.23 -6.93 12.10
N GLY A 331 14.45 -5.86 12.33
CA GLY A 331 13.00 -5.94 12.43
C GLY A 331 12.40 -4.72 13.10
N SER A 332 11.09 -4.66 13.05
CA SER A 332 10.28 -3.61 13.67
C SER A 332 8.92 -4.16 14.07
N ALA A 333 8.30 -3.53 15.05
CA ALA A 333 6.99 -3.91 15.53
C ALA A 333 6.24 -2.73 16.13
N LEU A 334 4.91 -2.82 16.03
CA LEU A 334 3.96 -1.92 16.64
C LEU A 334 3.12 -2.72 17.63
N TYR A 335 3.10 -2.28 18.87
CA TYR A 335 2.37 -2.91 19.96
C TYR A 335 1.33 -1.95 20.53
N ARG A 336 0.30 -2.53 21.12
CA ARG A 336 -0.61 -1.87 22.03
C ARG A 336 -0.05 -1.94 23.44
N GLU A 337 -0.11 -0.84 24.17
CA GLU A 337 0.19 -0.84 25.60
C GLU A 337 -0.88 -1.64 26.37
N CYS A 338 -0.44 -2.61 27.18
CA CYS A 338 -1.31 -3.38 28.06
C CYS A 338 -1.04 -2.99 29.51
N LEU A 339 -2.04 -2.42 30.20
CA LEU A 339 -2.01 -2.24 31.65
C LEU A 339 -2.71 -3.44 32.29
N PHE A 340 -1.99 -4.26 33.07
CA PHE A 340 -2.63 -5.13 34.05
C PHE A 340 -2.38 -4.60 35.46
N ASP A 341 -3.45 -4.66 36.27
CA ASP A 341 -3.39 -4.58 37.73
C ASP A 341 -2.23 -5.47 38.23
N PHE A 342 -1.45 -4.96 39.19
CA PHE A 342 -0.27 -5.58 39.84
C PHE A 342 1.15 -5.27 39.30
N GLY A 343 1.33 -4.24 38.46
CA GLY A 343 2.58 -3.45 38.48
C GLY A 343 3.82 -4.03 37.79
N GLU A 344 3.68 -5.02 36.91
CA GLU A 344 4.73 -5.41 35.96
C GLU A 344 4.23 -5.19 34.52
N PHE A 345 4.99 -4.41 33.73
CA PHE A 345 4.74 -4.19 32.30
C PHE A 345 5.17 -5.43 31.51
N GLU A 346 4.25 -6.08 30.80
CA GLU A 346 4.63 -6.97 29.68
C GLU A 346 4.91 -6.15 28.41
N ASP A 347 5.55 -6.78 27.42
CA ASP A 347 6.01 -6.26 26.12
C ASP A 347 4.94 -5.62 25.20
N GLY A 348 3.70 -5.42 25.68
CA GLY A 348 2.56 -4.94 24.91
C GLY A 348 1.95 -6.02 24.01
N GLN A 349 0.71 -5.82 23.57
CA GLN A 349 0.06 -6.72 22.62
C GLN A 349 0.53 -6.39 21.20
N LEU A 350 1.18 -7.33 20.51
CA LEU A 350 1.63 -7.14 19.13
C LEU A 350 0.44 -6.87 18.19
N MET A 351 0.48 -5.74 17.49
CA MET A 351 -0.52 -5.36 16.49
C MET A 351 -0.03 -5.65 15.08
N CYS A 352 1.21 -5.26 14.78
CA CYS A 352 1.86 -5.50 13.50
C CYS A 352 3.37 -5.66 13.67
N SER A 353 3.97 -6.53 12.86
CA SER A 353 5.42 -6.64 12.73
C SER A 353 5.85 -6.52 11.27
N SER A 354 7.04 -5.95 11.06
CA SER A 354 7.63 -5.81 9.74
C SER A 354 9.11 -6.18 9.78
N LEU A 355 9.47 -7.22 9.02
CA LEU A 355 10.80 -7.83 9.00
C LEU A 355 11.48 -7.57 7.66
N PRO A 356 12.77 -7.21 7.66
CA PRO A 356 13.53 -7.01 6.44
C PRO A 356 13.85 -8.32 5.74
N THR A 357 13.74 -8.30 4.42
CA THR A 357 14.21 -9.35 3.52
C THR A 357 15.51 -8.88 2.87
N TYR A 358 16.61 -9.55 3.21
CA TYR A 358 17.91 -9.31 2.59
C TYR A 358 18.11 -10.18 1.35
N GLY A 359 18.71 -9.58 0.31
CA GLY A 359 19.12 -10.31 -0.88
C GLY A 359 20.26 -11.29 -0.63
N LYS A 360 20.49 -12.20 -1.57
CA LYS A 360 21.51 -13.27 -1.49
C LYS A 360 22.34 -13.45 -2.77
N GLY A 361 22.11 -12.65 -3.79
CA GLY A 361 22.77 -12.69 -5.09
C GLY A 361 23.08 -11.30 -5.62
N GLU A 362 23.19 -11.15 -6.93
CA GLU A 362 23.56 -9.87 -7.58
C GLU A 362 22.44 -9.30 -8.46
N GLU A 363 21.41 -10.09 -8.76
CA GLU A 363 20.31 -9.67 -9.64
C GLU A 363 19.40 -8.62 -8.99
N PRO A 364 18.76 -7.73 -9.78
CA PRO A 364 17.79 -6.76 -9.27
C PRO A 364 16.70 -7.41 -8.39
N GLY A 365 16.58 -6.94 -7.14
CA GLY A 365 15.63 -7.47 -6.16
C GLY A 365 16.14 -8.68 -5.38
N ASN A 366 17.41 -9.06 -5.52
CA ASN A 366 18.05 -10.11 -4.74
C ASN A 366 19.48 -9.74 -4.29
N GLU A 367 19.82 -8.46 -4.23
CA GLU A 367 21.19 -7.99 -3.98
C GLU A 367 21.69 -8.28 -2.56
N ALA A 368 22.79 -9.00 -2.44
CA ALA A 368 23.40 -9.38 -1.18
C ALA A 368 23.82 -8.15 -0.36
N GLY A 369 23.44 -8.13 0.92
CA GLY A 369 23.73 -7.01 1.84
C GLY A 369 22.77 -5.82 1.73
N TYR A 370 21.76 -5.89 0.86
CA TYR A 370 20.71 -4.88 0.73
C TYR A 370 19.36 -5.41 1.21
N ILE A 371 18.57 -4.52 1.81
CA ILE A 371 17.16 -4.79 2.07
C ILE A 371 16.41 -4.61 0.75
N VAL A 372 15.85 -5.71 0.25
CA VAL A 372 15.13 -5.79 -1.04
C VAL A 372 13.61 -5.92 -0.86
N GLY A 373 13.16 -6.01 0.39
CA GLY A 373 11.76 -6.18 0.77
C GLY A 373 11.55 -6.04 2.27
N MET A 374 10.32 -5.73 2.67
CA MET A 374 9.84 -5.74 4.04
C MET A 374 8.56 -6.55 4.11
N THR A 375 8.35 -7.31 5.19
CA THR A 375 7.08 -8.00 5.38
C THR A 375 5.99 -6.99 5.70
N THR A 376 4.90 -7.07 4.96
CA THR A 376 3.71 -6.25 5.18
C THR A 376 2.76 -6.93 6.16
N CYS A 377 2.26 -6.17 7.13
CA CYS A 377 1.21 -6.57 8.03
C CYS A 377 -0.17 -6.25 7.43
N TYR A 378 -1.04 -7.25 7.36
CA TYR A 378 -2.44 -7.12 6.97
C TYR A 378 -3.33 -7.69 8.08
N PRO A 379 -3.71 -6.88 9.08
CA PRO A 379 -4.68 -7.32 10.08
C PRO A 379 -5.98 -7.72 9.41
N LYS A 380 -6.72 -8.65 10.02
CA LYS A 380 -8.07 -8.95 9.56
C LYS A 380 -8.92 -7.68 9.75
N PRO A 381 -9.71 -7.26 8.74
CA PRO A 381 -10.55 -6.08 8.87
C PRO A 381 -11.40 -6.13 10.16
N GLY A 382 -11.32 -5.07 10.97
CA GLY A 382 -12.05 -4.93 12.23
C GLY A 382 -11.44 -5.65 13.45
N THR A 383 -10.29 -6.33 13.32
CA THR A 383 -9.68 -7.01 14.48
C THR A 383 -8.69 -6.17 15.27
N VAL A 384 -8.13 -5.13 14.65
CA VAL A 384 -7.15 -4.22 15.27
C VAL A 384 -7.69 -2.81 15.17
N GLU A 385 -8.31 -2.34 16.25
CA GLU A 385 -8.90 -1.00 16.38
C GLU A 385 -8.02 -0.14 17.28
N ILE A 386 -7.52 0.98 16.78
CA ILE A 386 -6.82 2.01 17.55
C ILE A 386 -7.87 2.95 18.13
N SER A 387 -7.85 3.18 19.44
CA SER A 387 -8.72 4.15 20.09
C SER A 387 -8.05 5.52 20.17
N GLU A 388 -8.83 6.60 20.07
CA GLU A 388 -8.32 7.95 20.34
C GLU A 388 -7.86 8.04 21.79
N GLY A 389 -6.63 8.51 22.00
CA GLY A 389 -5.96 8.56 23.29
C GLY A 389 -5.28 7.26 23.73
N GLU A 390 -5.32 6.19 22.92
CA GLU A 390 -4.59 4.95 23.16
C GLU A 390 -3.07 5.15 23.00
N THR A 391 -2.28 4.55 23.89
CA THR A 391 -0.82 4.50 23.77
C THR A 391 -0.40 3.29 22.93
N LEU A 392 0.34 3.54 21.84
CA LEU A 392 1.03 2.51 21.08
C LEU A 392 2.52 2.51 21.40
N ILE A 393 3.16 1.34 21.34
CA ILE A 393 4.60 1.19 21.51
C ILE A 393 5.21 0.85 20.16
N LEU A 394 6.10 1.71 19.68
CA LEU A 394 6.84 1.52 18.45
C LEU A 394 8.24 0.99 18.76
N GLU A 395 8.62 -0.10 18.11
CA GLU A 395 9.93 -0.76 18.28
C GLU A 395 10.67 -0.92 16.96
N PHE A 396 11.97 -0.61 16.99
CA PHE A 396 12.91 -0.90 15.90
C PHE A 396 14.16 -1.58 16.43
N ASN A 397 14.60 -2.59 15.69
CA ASN A 397 15.78 -3.38 15.99
C ASN A 397 16.82 -3.22 14.88
N TYR A 398 18.06 -2.93 15.26
CA TYR A 398 19.22 -2.80 14.38
C TYR A 398 20.40 -3.62 14.87
N SER A 399 21.21 -4.15 13.98
CA SER A 399 22.49 -4.76 14.34
C SER A 399 23.48 -3.69 14.80
N ARG A 400 24.17 -3.96 15.89
CA ARG A 400 25.26 -3.15 16.44
C ARG A 400 26.64 -3.75 16.16
N ILE A 401 26.72 -4.78 15.31
CA ILE A 401 28.01 -5.42 14.96
C ILE A 401 28.99 -4.37 14.39
N ARG A 402 28.45 -3.36 13.73
CA ARG A 402 29.18 -2.17 13.29
C ARG A 402 28.38 -0.93 13.68
N HIS A 403 29.06 0.20 13.66
CA HIS A 403 28.42 1.50 13.77
C HIS A 403 27.62 1.78 12.49
N HIS A 404 26.43 2.36 12.62
CA HIS A 404 25.62 2.83 11.49
C HIS A 404 25.30 4.32 11.66
N THR A 405 25.42 5.12 10.60
CA THR A 405 24.97 6.52 10.60
C THR A 405 23.65 6.70 9.86
N GLY A 406 22.80 7.62 10.33
CA GLY A 406 21.63 8.07 9.58
C GLY A 406 20.65 6.94 9.24
N VAL A 407 20.47 5.96 10.13
CA VAL A 407 19.47 4.91 9.93
C VAL A 407 18.07 5.45 10.21
N MET A 408 17.08 4.88 9.53
CA MET A 408 15.68 5.26 9.70
C MET A 408 14.90 4.18 10.47
N GLY A 409 13.91 4.62 11.24
CA GLY A 409 12.95 3.74 11.89
C GLY A 409 11.55 4.28 11.69
N LEU A 410 11.02 4.11 10.48
CA LEU A 410 9.72 4.64 10.09
C LEU A 410 8.70 3.50 9.96
N PHE A 411 7.51 3.69 10.48
CA PHE A 411 6.43 2.71 10.40
C PHE A 411 5.21 3.33 9.74
N TYR A 412 4.93 2.89 8.51
CA TYR A 412 3.82 3.35 7.69
C TYR A 412 2.59 2.49 7.98
N VAL A 413 1.47 3.13 8.29
CA VAL A 413 0.19 2.45 8.51
C VAL A 413 -0.96 3.10 7.74
N LEU A 414 -1.91 2.28 7.32
CA LEU A 414 -3.20 2.72 6.79
C LEU A 414 -4.29 2.43 7.80
N VAL A 415 -5.07 3.46 8.13
CA VAL A 415 -6.14 3.39 9.12
C VAL A 415 -7.45 3.81 8.48
N ALA A 416 -8.49 3.00 8.65
CA ALA A 416 -9.85 3.29 8.19
C ALA A 416 -10.71 3.78 9.35
N ASP A 417 -11.51 4.82 9.16
CA ASP A 417 -12.47 5.26 10.19
C ASP A 417 -13.65 4.27 10.31
N ASP A 418 -14.07 3.70 9.18
CA ASP A 418 -15.25 2.85 9.07
C ASP A 418 -14.91 1.39 8.72
N LEU A 419 -15.77 0.47 9.17
CA LEU A 419 -15.77 -0.92 8.71
C LEU A 419 -16.77 -1.14 7.58
N PRO A 420 -16.56 -2.18 6.75
CA PRO A 420 -17.53 -2.59 5.75
C PRO A 420 -18.86 -2.90 6.45
N LYS A 421 -19.91 -2.14 6.12
CA LYS A 421 -21.24 -2.43 6.64
C LYS A 421 -21.63 -3.84 6.18
N PRO A 422 -22.08 -4.74 7.08
CA PRO A 422 -22.61 -6.02 6.65
C PRO A 422 -23.76 -5.73 5.69
N MET A 423 -23.73 -6.33 4.49
CA MET A 423 -24.81 -6.18 3.50
C MET A 423 -26.10 -6.88 3.98
N HIS A 424 -26.72 -6.35 5.02
CA HIS A 424 -28.10 -6.65 5.38
C HIS A 424 -29.01 -5.79 4.48
N THR A 425 -29.25 -6.21 3.23
CA THR A 425 -30.45 -5.93 2.39
C THR A 425 -30.20 -6.10 0.89
N LEU A 426 -29.83 -7.30 0.46
CA LEU A 426 -30.10 -7.72 -0.94
C LEU A 426 -30.60 -9.16 -1.06
N ARG A 427 -30.56 -9.93 0.04
CA ARG A 427 -31.13 -11.28 0.09
C ARG A 427 -32.66 -11.27 0.07
N THR A 428 -33.31 -10.25 0.65
CA THR A 428 -34.79 -10.20 0.74
C THR A 428 -35.48 -9.81 -0.57
N VAL A 429 -34.84 -9.01 -1.42
CA VAL A 429 -35.42 -8.59 -2.71
C VAL A 429 -35.22 -9.67 -3.79
N VAL A 430 -34.05 -10.33 -3.81
CA VAL A 430 -33.78 -11.41 -4.77
C VAL A 430 -34.65 -12.63 -4.46
N GLN A 431 -34.85 -12.97 -3.19
CA GLN A 431 -35.66 -14.15 -2.81
C GLN A 431 -37.16 -13.99 -3.11
N THR A 432 -37.67 -12.75 -3.10
CA THR A 432 -39.07 -12.46 -3.47
C THR A 432 -39.28 -12.45 -4.99
N GLN A 433 -38.29 -11.99 -5.75
CA GLN A 433 -38.36 -11.94 -7.21
C GLN A 433 -38.16 -13.33 -7.84
N ASP A 434 -37.26 -14.15 -7.31
CA ASP A 434 -37.08 -15.55 -7.74
C ASP A 434 -38.30 -16.43 -7.40
N SER A 435 -38.90 -16.21 -6.23
CA SER A 435 -40.11 -16.96 -5.84
C SER A 435 -41.30 -16.64 -6.75
N ILE A 436 -41.47 -15.38 -7.16
CA ILE A 436 -42.54 -14.98 -8.09
C ILE A 436 -42.29 -15.58 -9.48
N MET A 437 -41.05 -15.54 -9.97
CA MET A 437 -40.71 -16.06 -11.30
C MET A 437 -40.87 -17.59 -11.40
N VAL A 438 -40.43 -18.33 -10.37
CA VAL A 438 -40.60 -19.80 -10.29
C VAL A 438 -42.08 -20.20 -10.20
N VAL A 439 -42.88 -19.47 -9.43
CA VAL A 439 -44.33 -19.71 -9.33
C VAL A 439 -45.01 -19.46 -10.69
N THR A 440 -44.69 -18.38 -11.40
CA THR A 440 -45.25 -18.14 -12.74
C THR A 440 -44.86 -19.21 -13.77
N VAL A 441 -43.63 -19.71 -13.74
CA VAL A 441 -43.17 -20.78 -14.65
C VAL A 441 -43.88 -22.11 -14.34
N LEU A 442 -44.07 -22.44 -13.06
CA LEU A 442 -44.83 -23.63 -12.64
C LEU A 442 -46.30 -23.56 -13.11
N TRP A 443 -46.96 -22.41 -12.95
CA TRP A 443 -48.34 -22.24 -13.42
C TRP A 443 -48.45 -22.32 -14.96
N ALA A 444 -47.48 -21.76 -15.69
CA ALA A 444 -47.43 -21.88 -17.14
C ALA A 444 -47.23 -23.33 -17.61
N ALA A 445 -46.38 -24.10 -16.92
CA ALA A 445 -46.17 -25.52 -17.21
C ALA A 445 -47.42 -26.37 -16.93
N VAL A 446 -48.11 -26.11 -15.81
CA VAL A 446 -49.38 -26.80 -15.47
C VAL A 446 -50.47 -26.48 -16.50
N ALA A 447 -50.57 -25.23 -16.95
CA ALA A 447 -51.50 -24.83 -18.00
C ALA A 447 -51.19 -25.55 -19.33
N LEU A 448 -49.92 -25.67 -19.71
CA LEU A 448 -49.51 -26.37 -20.94
C LEU A 448 -49.83 -27.86 -20.87
N ILE A 449 -49.59 -28.51 -19.73
CA ILE A 449 -49.95 -29.92 -19.52
C ILE A 449 -51.47 -30.11 -19.62
N GLY A 450 -52.26 -29.19 -19.05
CA GLY A 450 -53.71 -29.19 -19.17
C GLY A 450 -54.19 -29.09 -20.62
N VAL A 451 -53.59 -28.19 -21.42
CA VAL A 451 -53.91 -28.04 -22.85
C VAL A 451 -53.57 -29.31 -23.63
N VAL A 452 -52.40 -29.92 -23.38
CA VAL A 452 -52.01 -31.17 -24.04
C VAL A 452 -52.96 -32.31 -23.68
N ALA A 453 -53.40 -32.41 -22.43
CA ALA A 453 -54.37 -33.42 -22.00
C ALA A 453 -55.74 -33.25 -22.68
N VAL A 454 -56.22 -32.01 -22.84
CA VAL A 454 -57.48 -31.71 -23.54
C VAL A 454 -57.38 -32.06 -25.02
N ILE A 455 -56.25 -31.73 -25.67
CA ILE A 455 -56.01 -32.08 -27.07
C ILE A 455 -55.96 -33.61 -27.23
N ALA A 456 -55.25 -34.31 -26.35
CA ALA A 456 -55.17 -35.77 -26.38
C ALA A 456 -56.55 -36.43 -26.19
N LEU A 457 -57.38 -35.90 -25.28
CA LEU A 457 -58.74 -36.39 -25.08
C LEU A 457 -59.67 -36.08 -26.27
N ALA A 458 -59.54 -34.90 -26.88
CA ALA A 458 -60.32 -34.54 -28.07
C ALA A 458 -59.95 -35.41 -29.27
N VAL A 459 -58.65 -35.66 -29.47
CA VAL A 459 -58.15 -36.58 -30.52
C VAL A 459 -58.62 -38.00 -30.24
N HIS A 460 -58.53 -38.49 -29.01
CA HIS A 460 -59.04 -39.82 -28.64
C HIS A 460 -60.56 -39.95 -28.83
N TYR A 461 -61.33 -38.89 -28.53
CA TYR A 461 -62.77 -38.87 -28.74
C TYR A 461 -63.16 -38.82 -30.23
N GLN A 462 -62.40 -38.11 -31.06
CA GLN A 462 -62.58 -38.13 -32.53
C GLN A 462 -62.29 -39.50 -33.13
N PHE A 463 -61.19 -40.14 -32.73
CA PHE A 463 -60.86 -41.50 -33.19
C PHE A 463 -61.84 -42.56 -32.68
N LYS A 464 -62.52 -42.33 -31.55
CA LYS A 464 -63.59 -43.22 -31.06
C LYS A 464 -64.89 -43.08 -31.86
N ARG A 465 -65.23 -41.88 -32.34
CA ARG A 465 -66.42 -41.65 -33.20
C ARG A 465 -66.27 -42.22 -34.61
N GLU A 466 -65.06 -42.32 -35.15
CA GLU A 466 -64.84 -42.94 -36.46
C GLU A 466 -64.87 -44.49 -36.43
N GLY A 467 -64.98 -45.11 -35.25
CA GLY A 467 -65.05 -46.56 -35.07
C GLY A 467 -66.46 -47.15 -34.88
N GLU A 468 -67.52 -46.33 -34.76
CA GLU A 468 -68.88 -46.79 -34.40
C GLU A 468 -69.96 -46.59 -35.47
N ASP A 469 -69.62 -46.12 -36.68
CA ASP A 469 -70.57 -46.02 -37.80
C ASP A 469 -70.23 -47.02 -38.92
N GLY A 470 -70.70 -48.26 -38.76
CA GLY A 470 -70.58 -49.29 -39.79
C GLY A 470 -71.48 -50.50 -39.56
N TYR A 471 -72.55 -50.58 -40.37
CA TYR A 471 -73.42 -51.72 -40.69
C TYR A 471 -74.83 -51.77 -40.05
N GLU A 472 -75.78 -51.18 -40.80
CA GLU A 472 -77.21 -51.53 -40.81
C GLU A 472 -77.45 -52.97 -41.31
N ALA A 473 -78.48 -53.60 -40.75
CA ALA A 473 -79.00 -54.90 -41.15
C ALA A 473 -79.82 -54.84 -42.45
N ILE A 474 -79.57 -55.79 -43.36
CA ILE A 474 -80.37 -56.03 -44.57
C ILE A 474 -81.58 -56.92 -44.20
N ARG A 475 -82.78 -56.47 -44.58
CA ARG A 475 -83.99 -57.31 -44.67
C ARG A 475 -83.83 -58.36 -45.78
N MET A 476 -83.96 -59.64 -45.42
CA MET A 476 -84.95 -60.59 -45.98
C MET A 476 -85.21 -61.69 -44.95
#